data_AF-G9ZKF9-F1
#
_entry.id   AF-G9ZKF9-F1
#
_cell.length_a   1.000
_cell.length_b   1.000
_cell.length_c   1.000
_cell.angle_alpha   90.00
_cell.angle_beta   90.00
_cell.angle_gamma   90.00
#
_symmetry.space_group_name_H-M   'P 1'
#
loop_
_entity.id
_entity.type
_entity.pdbx_description
1 polymer ?
#
loop_
_entity_poly.entity_id
_entity_poly.type
_entity_poly.pdbx_seq_one_letter_code
_entity_poly.pdbx_strand_id
1 'polypeptide(L)'
;MIYVPVMSLDVYHNFGLEYYLMTEHHFNEPVFMLWSTTPTVMLGKYQDAAAELNVEAVKRNHVKVARRYSGGGTIYTDQGGCQFTLIYPDDRTEIDFSSGLELIQKALNQIGIKATTDSRNDLVVGGRKVSGSAQYVTSGYKLHHGSLLFESNLDLMNQLLNVDPVKLAAKRIASVHQRTVNLNEQEPSWTAADFRENLRQAVYDLTSFQEYHLTADEQARVAEIGQQRFADPKFIYGRQGQGAFQVKRYFQGGGLVKIAYSIYHDQLADVHLTGDFFSNLDAVKFEHALDGTDYDRRRVSNVIRDQLAEDPILGVDADQLVNMLFDHV
;
A
#
# COMPACT_ATOMS: atom_id res chain seq x y z
N MET A 1 18.10 -12.77 10.59
CA MET A 1 17.44 -11.69 9.85
C MET A 1 18.50 -10.66 9.48
N ILE A 2 18.46 -10.13 8.28
CA ILE A 2 19.35 -9.05 7.84
C ILE A 2 18.71 -7.71 8.18
N TYR A 3 19.46 -6.78 8.75
CA TYR A 3 19.03 -5.40 8.86
C TYR A 3 19.78 -4.54 7.84
N VAL A 4 19.05 -3.79 7.03
CA VAL A 4 19.63 -2.82 6.08
C VAL A 4 19.33 -1.41 6.58
N PRO A 5 20.34 -0.66 7.07
CA PRO A 5 20.15 0.71 7.54
C PRO A 5 19.78 1.64 6.38
N VAL A 6 18.71 2.42 6.54
CA VAL A 6 18.25 3.39 5.54
C VAL A 6 18.47 4.82 6.03
N MET A 7 19.44 5.51 5.42
CA MET A 7 19.80 6.88 5.81
C MET A 7 19.07 7.96 4.99
N SER A 8 18.47 7.58 3.86
CA SER A 8 17.79 8.52 2.97
C SER A 8 16.38 8.84 3.46
N LEU A 9 16.01 10.12 3.32
CA LEU A 9 14.63 10.61 3.51
C LEU A 9 13.89 10.76 2.18
N ASP A 10 14.52 10.35 1.07
CA ASP A 10 13.91 10.37 -0.24
C ASP A 10 13.12 9.09 -0.49
N VAL A 11 11.79 9.22 -0.59
CA VAL A 11 10.88 8.11 -0.85
C VAL A 11 11.26 7.32 -2.11
N TYR A 12 11.76 7.98 -3.16
CA TYR A 12 12.12 7.30 -4.40
C TYR A 12 13.33 6.40 -4.21
N HIS A 13 14.31 6.84 -3.41
CA HIS A 13 15.44 6.00 -3.02
C HIS A 13 14.96 4.82 -2.17
N ASN A 14 14.11 5.07 -1.16
CA ASN A 14 13.67 4.04 -0.23
C ASN A 14 12.86 2.94 -0.93
N PHE A 15 11.93 3.31 -1.83
CA PHE A 15 11.27 2.32 -2.68
C PHE A 15 12.20 1.68 -3.72
N GLY A 16 13.18 2.43 -4.23
CA GLY A 16 14.25 1.86 -5.05
C GLY A 16 15.01 0.75 -4.33
N LEU A 17 15.26 0.92 -3.03
CA LEU A 17 15.92 -0.06 -2.18
C LEU A 17 15.01 -1.28 -1.93
N GLU A 18 13.74 -1.07 -1.57
CA GLU A 18 12.76 -2.15 -1.46
C GLU A 18 12.74 -3.01 -2.72
N TYR A 19 12.67 -2.37 -3.89
CA TYR A 19 12.65 -3.05 -5.18
C TYR A 19 13.96 -3.80 -5.46
N TYR A 20 15.11 -3.15 -5.28
CA TYR A 20 16.42 -3.75 -5.49
C TYR A 20 16.62 -5.04 -4.66
N LEU A 21 16.23 -5.00 -3.39
CA LEU A 21 16.30 -6.16 -2.50
C LEU A 21 15.35 -7.30 -2.91
N MET A 22 14.18 -6.94 -3.46
CA MET A 22 13.15 -7.87 -3.94
C MET A 22 13.41 -8.48 -5.31
N THR A 23 14.29 -7.90 -6.14
CA THR A 23 14.43 -8.31 -7.55
C THR A 23 15.87 -8.51 -8.04
N GLU A 24 16.88 -7.95 -7.37
CA GLU A 24 18.27 -7.99 -7.85
C GLU A 24 19.23 -8.62 -6.83
N HIS A 25 19.17 -8.23 -5.54
CA HIS A 25 20.14 -8.72 -4.54
C HIS A 25 19.80 -10.09 -3.95
N HIS A 26 18.53 -10.35 -3.63
CA HIS A 26 18.00 -11.65 -3.20
C HIS A 26 18.73 -12.29 -1.99
N PHE A 27 18.32 -11.92 -0.78
CA PHE A 27 18.79 -12.56 0.46
C PHE A 27 18.05 -13.88 0.74
N ASN A 28 18.75 -14.88 1.29
CA ASN A 28 18.14 -16.13 1.74
C ASN A 28 17.52 -16.03 3.13
N GLU A 29 17.86 -15.00 3.89
CA GLU A 29 17.30 -14.65 5.18
C GLU A 29 16.28 -13.50 5.03
N PRO A 30 15.29 -13.40 5.93
CA PRO A 30 14.42 -12.24 5.97
C PRO A 30 15.23 -10.95 6.12
N VAL A 31 14.78 -9.87 5.49
CA VAL A 31 15.38 -8.53 5.58
C VAL A 31 14.43 -7.58 6.30
N PHE A 32 14.96 -6.77 7.19
CA PHE A 32 14.24 -5.70 7.89
C PHE A 32 14.85 -4.34 7.60
N MET A 33 14.00 -3.34 7.40
CA MET A 33 14.39 -1.95 7.25
C MET A 33 13.47 -1.06 8.10
N LEU A 34 14.06 0.00 8.65
CA LEU A 34 13.33 1.14 9.18
C LEU A 34 13.76 2.39 8.42
N TRP A 35 12.79 3.17 7.97
CA TRP A 35 13.04 4.39 7.22
C TRP A 35 11.99 5.45 7.52
N SER A 36 12.28 6.70 7.16
CA SER A 36 11.34 7.81 7.25
C SER A 36 11.45 8.60 5.95
N THR A 37 10.54 9.55 5.72
CA THR A 37 10.59 10.40 4.52
C THR A 37 10.48 11.87 4.88
N THR A 38 10.93 12.73 3.96
CA THR A 38 10.36 14.08 3.84
C THR A 38 8.83 14.00 3.62
N PRO A 39 8.05 15.06 3.90
CA PRO A 39 6.60 15.04 3.67
C PRO A 39 6.22 14.47 2.31
N THR A 40 5.52 13.33 2.32
CA THR A 40 5.23 12.53 1.13
C THR A 40 3.84 11.92 1.21
N VAL A 41 3.09 11.96 0.10
CA VAL A 41 1.90 11.13 -0.11
C VAL A 41 2.26 9.91 -0.97
N MET A 42 1.85 8.72 -0.54
CA MET A 42 2.15 7.45 -1.20
C MET A 42 0.84 6.79 -1.67
N LEU A 43 0.63 6.77 -2.98
CA LEU A 43 -0.49 6.11 -3.65
C LEU A 43 -0.29 4.60 -3.64
N GLY A 44 -1.37 3.84 -3.40
CA GLY A 44 -1.40 2.40 -3.63
C GLY A 44 -1.39 2.06 -5.12
N LYS A 45 -0.93 0.86 -5.46
CA LYS A 45 -0.74 0.37 -6.84
C LYS A 45 -1.92 0.67 -7.76
N TYR A 46 -3.14 0.41 -7.30
CA TYR A 46 -4.38 0.50 -8.10
C TYR A 46 -5.12 1.83 -7.99
N GLN A 47 -4.60 2.82 -7.24
CA GLN A 47 -5.33 4.06 -6.98
C GLN A 47 -5.22 5.09 -8.10
N ASP A 48 -6.29 5.84 -8.32
CA ASP A 48 -6.29 7.01 -9.21
C ASP A 48 -5.79 8.24 -8.45
N ALA A 49 -4.66 8.81 -8.89
CA ALA A 49 -4.04 9.94 -8.21
C ALA A 49 -4.95 11.18 -8.16
N ALA A 50 -5.73 11.43 -9.20
CA ALA A 50 -6.63 12.58 -9.26
C ALA A 50 -7.82 12.42 -8.31
N ALA A 51 -8.25 11.17 -8.06
CA ALA A 51 -9.32 10.88 -7.13
C ALA A 51 -8.88 10.97 -5.66
N GLU A 52 -7.62 10.62 -5.36
CA GLU A 52 -7.14 10.49 -3.98
C GLU A 52 -6.41 11.74 -3.46
N LEU A 53 -5.86 12.59 -4.34
CA LEU A 53 -5.02 13.71 -3.94
C LEU A 53 -5.68 15.07 -4.16
N ASN A 54 -5.55 15.94 -3.16
CA ASN A 54 -5.70 17.38 -3.35
C ASN A 54 -4.40 17.94 -3.97
N VAL A 55 -4.32 17.89 -5.30
CA VAL A 55 -3.13 18.27 -6.07
C VAL A 55 -2.65 19.69 -5.76
N GLU A 56 -3.56 20.63 -5.54
CA GLU A 56 -3.20 22.01 -5.21
C GLU A 56 -2.61 22.14 -3.81
N ALA A 57 -3.16 21.41 -2.82
CA ALA A 57 -2.57 21.35 -1.49
C ALA A 57 -1.20 20.66 -1.50
N VAL A 58 -1.01 19.60 -2.29
CA VAL A 58 0.28 18.91 -2.47
C VAL A 58 1.33 19.87 -3.00
N LYS A 59 1.02 20.60 -4.09
CA LYS A 59 1.94 21.59 -4.68
C LYS A 59 2.28 22.71 -3.71
N ARG A 60 1.26 23.31 -3.07
CA ARG A 60 1.42 24.44 -2.15
C ARG A 60 2.29 24.11 -0.94
N ASN A 61 2.20 22.88 -0.44
CA ASN A 61 2.97 22.42 0.72
C ASN A 61 4.28 21.72 0.33
N HIS A 62 4.66 21.71 -0.95
CA HIS A 62 5.88 21.07 -1.45
C HIS A 62 6.02 19.59 -1.05
N VAL A 63 4.91 18.86 -1.05
CA VAL A 63 4.85 17.45 -0.66
C VAL A 63 5.20 16.56 -1.85
N LYS A 64 6.06 15.55 -1.64
CA LYS A 64 6.39 14.56 -2.68
C LYS A 64 5.21 13.61 -2.92
N VAL A 65 5.10 13.10 -4.15
CA VAL A 65 4.09 12.10 -4.51
C VAL A 65 4.81 10.86 -5.01
N ALA A 66 4.55 9.71 -4.41
CA ALA A 66 5.07 8.42 -4.86
C ALA A 66 3.92 7.44 -5.09
N ARG A 67 4.17 6.41 -5.90
CA ARG A 67 3.31 5.22 -5.99
C ARG A 67 4.13 4.01 -5.55
N ARG A 68 3.50 3.13 -4.78
CA ARG A 68 4.11 1.86 -4.35
C ARG A 68 3.56 0.68 -5.16
N TYR A 69 4.27 -0.45 -5.11
CA TYR A 69 3.85 -1.68 -5.77
C TYR A 69 2.79 -2.48 -5.02
N SER A 70 2.59 -2.20 -3.74
CA SER A 70 1.51 -2.82 -2.97
C SER A 70 0.17 -2.11 -3.20
N GLY A 71 -0.91 -2.87 -3.07
CA GLY A 71 -2.27 -2.33 -3.07
C GLY A 71 -2.59 -1.46 -1.84
N GLY A 72 -3.87 -1.27 -1.56
CA GLY A 72 -4.35 -0.48 -0.42
C GLY A 72 -4.49 1.01 -0.70
N GLY A 73 -4.87 1.77 0.33
CA GLY A 73 -5.18 3.19 0.23
C GLY A 73 -3.98 4.14 0.22
N THR A 74 -4.24 5.43 -0.01
CA THR A 74 -3.19 6.45 0.01
C THR A 74 -2.82 6.78 1.44
N ILE A 75 -1.51 6.91 1.72
CA ILE A 75 -1.01 7.30 3.03
C ILE A 75 -0.19 8.59 2.93
N TYR A 76 -0.11 9.31 4.04
CA TYR A 76 0.84 10.40 4.23
C TYR A 76 1.93 9.96 5.19
N THR A 77 3.15 10.41 4.93
CA THR A 77 4.35 10.09 5.70
C THR A 77 5.25 11.31 5.82
N ASP A 78 5.92 11.43 6.95
CA ASP A 78 6.89 12.47 7.26
C ASP A 78 7.92 11.95 8.27
N GLN A 79 8.81 12.83 8.72
CA GLN A 79 9.84 12.50 9.71
C GLN A 79 9.28 12.30 11.13
N GLY A 80 8.01 12.68 11.37
CA GLY A 80 7.32 12.42 12.63
C GLY A 80 6.91 10.95 12.77
N GLY A 81 6.96 10.16 11.70
CA GLY A 81 6.74 8.71 11.75
C GLY A 81 7.94 7.91 11.29
N CYS A 82 7.76 6.60 11.25
CA CYS A 82 8.65 5.71 10.53
C CYS A 82 7.85 4.69 9.71
N GLN A 83 8.51 4.14 8.71
CA GLN A 83 8.04 3.03 7.91
C GLN A 83 8.91 1.84 8.27
N PHE A 84 8.30 0.66 8.28
CA PHE A 84 9.02 -0.59 8.37
C PHE A 84 8.85 -1.35 7.07
N THR A 85 9.86 -2.14 6.72
CA THR A 85 9.79 -3.11 5.62
C THR A 85 10.35 -4.43 6.11
N LEU A 86 9.63 -5.51 5.80
CA LEU A 86 10.03 -6.88 6.02
C LEU A 86 9.96 -7.60 4.66
N ILE A 87 11.09 -8.14 4.22
CA ILE A 87 11.18 -8.94 2.98
C ILE A 87 11.47 -10.37 3.38
N TYR A 88 10.69 -11.31 2.86
CA TYR A 88 10.84 -12.74 3.12
C TYR A 88 11.11 -13.47 1.80
N PRO A 89 12.08 -14.40 1.76
CA PRO A 89 12.15 -15.39 0.68
C PRO A 89 10.96 -16.35 0.86
N ASP A 90 9.89 -16.09 0.10
CA ASP A 90 8.60 -16.76 0.18
C ASP A 90 7.98 -16.74 -1.23
N ASP A 91 7.71 -17.93 -1.78
CA ASP A 91 7.13 -18.13 -3.10
C ASP A 91 5.59 -18.12 -3.09
N ARG A 92 4.97 -18.06 -1.91
CA ARG A 92 3.51 -18.03 -1.78
C ARG A 92 2.95 -16.65 -2.17
N THR A 93 1.94 -16.67 -3.03
CA THR A 93 1.26 -15.45 -3.52
C THR A 93 0.19 -14.90 -2.56
N GLU A 94 -0.14 -15.64 -1.50
CA GLU A 94 -1.12 -15.23 -0.50
C GLU A 94 -0.69 -13.96 0.24
N ILE A 95 -1.62 -13.01 0.33
CA ILE A 95 -1.47 -11.79 1.13
C ILE A 95 -1.86 -12.14 2.58
N ASP A 96 -0.88 -12.14 3.48
CA ASP A 96 -1.03 -12.43 4.90
C ASP A 96 -0.12 -11.51 5.72
N PHE A 97 -0.74 -10.55 6.43
CA PHE A 97 -0.04 -9.56 7.23
C PHE A 97 0.35 -10.05 8.63
N SER A 98 -0.12 -11.23 9.06
CA SER A 98 -0.09 -11.65 10.46
C SER A 98 1.33 -11.70 11.04
N SER A 99 2.26 -12.36 10.36
CA SER A 99 3.63 -12.58 10.84
C SER A 99 4.44 -11.28 11.00
N GLY A 100 4.38 -10.39 10.00
CA GLY A 100 5.08 -9.11 10.06
C GLY A 100 4.44 -8.15 11.06
N LEU A 101 3.10 -8.13 11.15
CA LEU A 101 2.40 -7.32 12.15
C LEU A 101 2.69 -7.80 13.58
N GLU A 102 2.76 -9.10 13.80
CA GLU A 102 3.06 -9.68 15.11
C GLU A 102 4.46 -9.28 15.59
N LEU A 103 5.48 -9.29 14.71
CA LEU A 103 6.82 -8.83 15.05
C LEU A 103 6.82 -7.36 15.48
N ILE A 104 6.21 -6.48 14.69
CA ILE A 104 6.13 -5.04 15.00
C ILE A 104 5.31 -4.81 16.27
N GLN A 105 4.20 -5.52 16.45
CA GLN A 105 3.37 -5.44 17.65
C GLN A 105 4.18 -5.83 18.90
N LYS A 106 4.92 -6.94 18.86
CA LYS A 106 5.78 -7.38 19.97
C LYS A 106 6.85 -6.33 20.28
N ALA A 107 7.49 -5.78 19.27
CA ALA A 107 8.51 -4.74 19.44
C ALA A 107 7.92 -3.46 20.07
N LEU A 108 6.76 -2.99 19.59
CA LEU A 108 6.05 -1.85 20.17
C LEU A 108 5.69 -2.09 21.64
N ASN A 109 5.16 -3.28 21.97
CA ASN A 109 4.80 -3.63 23.34
C ASN A 109 6.03 -3.69 24.26
N GLN A 110 7.18 -4.16 23.76
CA GLN A 110 8.45 -4.20 24.51
C GLN A 110 8.94 -2.79 24.88
N ILE A 111 8.67 -1.78 24.05
CA ILE A 111 9.03 -0.38 24.30
C ILE A 111 7.92 0.43 24.96
N GLY A 112 6.92 -0.22 25.56
CA GLY A 112 5.87 0.45 26.35
C GLY A 112 4.61 0.86 25.56
N ILE A 113 4.63 0.76 24.24
CA ILE A 113 3.49 1.11 23.38
C ILE A 113 2.55 -0.08 23.25
N LYS A 114 1.38 -0.01 23.90
CA LYS A 114 0.36 -1.06 23.92
C LYS A 114 -0.41 -1.16 22.60
N ALA A 115 0.16 -1.84 21.62
CA ALA A 115 -0.42 -2.05 20.30
C ALA A 115 -1.07 -3.44 20.18
N THR A 116 -2.18 -3.49 19.44
CA THR A 116 -2.85 -4.74 19.00
C THR A 116 -3.07 -4.71 17.50
N THR A 117 -3.16 -5.87 16.86
CA THR A 117 -3.62 -5.98 15.48
C THR A 117 -5.13 -5.78 15.40
N ASP A 118 -5.59 -5.18 14.30
CA ASP A 118 -7.02 -5.20 13.94
C ASP A 118 -7.36 -6.46 13.12
N SER A 119 -8.60 -6.55 12.63
CA SER A 119 -9.06 -7.70 11.85
C SER A 119 -8.60 -7.70 10.39
N ARG A 120 -7.76 -6.75 9.97
CA ARG A 120 -7.33 -6.58 8.57
C ARG A 120 -5.80 -6.55 8.48
N ASN A 121 -5.23 -5.37 8.60
CA ASN A 121 -3.84 -5.09 8.22
C ASN A 121 -3.27 -3.90 9.00
N ASP A 122 -3.94 -3.47 10.06
CA ASP A 122 -3.59 -2.28 10.82
C ASP A 122 -3.15 -2.64 12.24
N LEU A 123 -2.30 -1.79 12.83
CA LEU A 123 -2.09 -1.77 14.27
C LEU A 123 -2.95 -0.66 14.89
N VAL A 124 -3.48 -0.97 16.07
CA VAL A 124 -4.36 -0.08 16.83
C VAL A 124 -3.89 0.07 18.27
N VAL A 125 -4.15 1.25 18.83
CA VAL A 125 -3.88 1.62 20.22
C VAL A 125 -5.18 2.13 20.84
N GLY A 126 -5.69 1.45 21.86
CA GLY A 126 -6.96 1.80 22.49
C GLY A 126 -8.13 1.85 21.48
N GLY A 127 -8.10 0.97 20.47
CA GLY A 127 -9.06 0.99 19.37
C GLY A 127 -8.96 2.25 18.51
N ARG A 128 -7.76 2.79 18.29
CA ARG A 128 -7.47 3.87 17.33
C ARG A 128 -6.35 3.45 16.39
N LYS A 129 -6.49 3.67 15.09
CA LYS A 129 -5.50 3.26 14.09
C LYS A 129 -4.21 4.07 14.25
N VAL A 130 -3.07 3.38 14.27
CA VAL A 130 -1.73 4.00 14.40
C VAL A 130 -0.76 3.52 13.31
N SER A 131 -1.15 2.47 12.58
CA SER A 131 -0.37 1.88 11.51
C SER A 131 -1.27 1.38 10.40
N GLY A 132 -0.81 1.47 9.16
CA GLY A 132 -1.38 0.70 8.06
C GLY A 132 -0.30 -0.08 7.32
N SER A 133 -0.60 -1.35 7.01
CA SER A 133 0.28 -2.24 6.27
C SER A 133 -0.17 -2.49 4.84
N ALA A 134 0.77 -2.84 3.98
CA ALA A 134 0.51 -3.33 2.65
C ALA A 134 1.57 -4.37 2.25
N GLN A 135 1.21 -5.22 1.30
CA GLN A 135 2.05 -6.31 0.82
C GLN A 135 2.05 -6.38 -0.70
N TYR A 136 3.15 -6.87 -1.26
CA TYR A 136 3.21 -7.33 -2.64
C TYR A 136 4.23 -8.45 -2.77
N VAL A 137 4.10 -9.22 -3.84
CA VAL A 137 4.94 -10.39 -4.12
C VAL A 137 5.70 -10.17 -5.44
N THR A 138 6.95 -10.62 -5.47
CA THR A 138 7.74 -10.84 -6.69
C THR A 138 8.15 -12.31 -6.74
N SER A 139 8.72 -12.78 -7.84
CA SER A 139 9.12 -14.19 -7.97
C SER A 139 10.07 -14.62 -6.84
N GLY A 140 9.58 -15.46 -5.92
CA GLY A 140 10.35 -16.01 -4.80
C GLY A 140 10.45 -15.11 -3.56
N TYR A 141 9.84 -13.92 -3.57
CA TYR A 141 9.93 -12.97 -2.46
C TYR A 141 8.59 -12.30 -2.15
N LYS A 142 8.36 -12.05 -0.86
CA LYS A 142 7.22 -11.31 -0.35
C LYS A 142 7.69 -10.12 0.46
N LEU A 143 7.17 -8.94 0.15
CA LEU A 143 7.41 -7.72 0.91
C LEU A 143 6.18 -7.34 1.71
N HIS A 144 6.38 -7.08 3.00
CA HIS A 144 5.42 -6.47 3.90
C HIS A 144 5.99 -5.16 4.43
N HIS A 145 5.35 -4.05 4.11
CA HIS A 145 5.70 -2.77 4.72
C HIS A 145 4.51 -2.15 5.42
N GLY A 146 4.80 -1.20 6.30
CA GLY A 146 3.77 -0.42 6.95
C GLY A 146 4.30 0.89 7.47
N SER A 147 3.37 1.78 7.78
CA SER A 147 3.64 3.06 8.44
C SER A 147 3.38 2.95 9.94
N LEU A 148 4.17 3.64 10.75
CA LEU A 148 3.98 3.81 12.18
C LEU A 148 3.96 5.32 12.45
N LEU A 149 2.79 5.82 12.80
CA LEU A 149 2.56 7.25 12.99
C LEU A 149 2.93 7.60 14.43
N PHE A 150 4.11 8.19 14.64
CA PHE A 150 4.56 8.52 16.00
C PHE A 150 4.16 9.94 16.42
N GLU A 151 4.53 10.94 15.64
CA GLU A 151 4.17 12.35 15.79
C GLU A 151 3.93 13.00 14.41
N SER A 152 3.45 12.22 13.44
CA SER A 152 3.19 12.70 12.07
C SER A 152 2.16 13.81 12.02
N ASN A 153 2.27 14.70 11.03
CA ASN A 153 1.38 15.82 10.83
C ASN A 153 0.03 15.39 10.23
N LEU A 154 -0.87 14.93 11.10
CA LEU A 154 -2.20 14.44 10.71
C LEU A 154 -3.10 15.55 10.12
N ASP A 155 -2.88 16.81 10.49
CA ASP A 155 -3.63 17.94 9.91
C ASP A 155 -3.23 18.19 8.46
N LEU A 156 -1.93 18.13 8.16
CA LEU A 156 -1.43 18.21 6.80
C LEU A 156 -1.91 17.00 5.99
N MET A 157 -1.87 15.78 6.53
CA MET A 157 -2.47 14.59 5.89
C MET A 157 -3.92 14.85 5.46
N ASN A 158 -4.76 15.36 6.36
CA ASN A 158 -6.17 15.63 6.08
C ASN A 158 -6.38 16.71 5.00
N GLN A 159 -5.44 17.64 4.83
CA GLN A 159 -5.49 18.64 3.77
C GLN A 159 -5.08 18.09 2.39
N LEU A 160 -4.22 17.08 2.37
CA LEU A 160 -3.61 16.53 1.15
C LEU A 160 -4.47 15.43 0.51
N LEU A 161 -5.28 14.72 1.29
CA LEU A 161 -6.01 13.54 0.84
C LEU A 161 -7.50 13.83 0.64
N ASN A 162 -8.01 13.46 -0.52
CA ASN A 162 -9.45 13.42 -0.79
C ASN A 162 -10.02 12.10 -0.24
N VAL A 163 -11.23 12.14 0.33
CA VAL A 163 -11.93 10.93 0.77
C VAL A 163 -13.15 10.69 -0.10
N ASP A 164 -13.18 9.54 -0.79
CA ASP A 164 -14.31 9.19 -1.66
C ASP A 164 -15.62 9.07 -0.84
N PRO A 165 -16.72 9.70 -1.28
CA PRO A 165 -18.01 9.62 -0.59
C PRO A 165 -18.54 8.19 -0.38
N VAL A 166 -18.27 7.27 -1.32
CA VAL A 166 -18.65 5.85 -1.19
C VAL A 166 -17.88 5.18 -0.06
N LYS A 167 -16.58 5.48 0.06
CA LYS A 167 -15.78 5.04 1.22
C LYS A 167 -16.36 5.64 2.49
N LEU A 168 -16.61 6.95 2.55
CA LEU A 168 -17.21 7.60 3.73
C LEU A 168 -18.54 6.97 4.15
N ALA A 169 -19.43 6.67 3.21
CA ALA A 169 -20.72 6.05 3.49
C ALA A 169 -20.57 4.64 4.05
N ALA A 170 -19.76 3.79 3.41
CA ALA A 170 -19.50 2.43 3.89
C ALA A 170 -18.84 2.42 5.27
N LYS A 171 -17.93 3.37 5.52
CA LYS A 171 -17.23 3.58 6.79
C LYS A 171 -18.09 4.17 7.90
N ARG A 172 -19.26 4.76 7.59
CA ARG A 172 -20.22 5.23 8.61
C ARG A 172 -21.11 4.09 9.13
N ILE A 173 -21.36 3.09 8.30
CA ILE A 173 -22.22 1.94 8.61
C ILE A 173 -21.45 0.90 9.44
N ALA A 174 -20.17 0.68 9.13
CA ALA A 174 -19.26 -0.01 10.04
C ALA A 174 -18.91 0.95 11.19
N SER A 175 -19.23 0.61 12.44
CA SER A 175 -19.12 1.50 13.61
C SER A 175 -17.80 2.29 13.61
N VAL A 176 -17.90 3.63 13.72
CA VAL A 176 -16.83 4.62 13.94
C VAL A 176 -15.45 4.11 13.55
N HIS A 177 -15.05 4.37 12.30
CA HIS A 177 -13.65 4.23 11.94
C HIS A 177 -12.78 4.94 12.98
N GLN A 178 -12.03 4.10 13.68
CA GLN A 178 -11.00 4.42 14.63
C GLN A 178 -10.15 5.58 14.08
N ARG A 179 -10.32 6.77 14.65
CA ARG A 179 -9.57 7.97 14.25
C ARG A 179 -8.09 7.62 14.22
N THR A 180 -7.40 7.96 13.13
CA THR A 180 -5.95 7.82 13.07
C THR A 180 -5.33 8.69 14.15
N VAL A 181 -4.43 8.13 14.96
CA VAL A 181 -3.73 8.84 16.02
C VAL A 181 -2.24 8.54 15.98
N ASN A 182 -1.51 9.37 16.71
CA ASN A 182 -0.07 9.29 16.85
C ASN A 182 0.29 8.45 18.09
N LEU A 183 1.37 7.68 17.99
CA LEU A 183 1.87 6.81 19.05
C LEU A 183 2.48 7.60 20.23
N ASN A 184 2.90 8.85 20.01
CA ASN A 184 3.42 9.72 21.06
C ASN A 184 2.39 10.02 22.18
N GLU A 185 1.10 9.73 21.97
CA GLU A 185 0.12 9.78 23.05
C GLU A 185 0.43 8.78 24.19
N GLN A 186 1.08 7.65 23.89
CA GLN A 186 1.55 6.70 24.91
C GLN A 186 2.92 7.07 25.47
N GLU A 187 3.78 7.71 24.66
CA GLU A 187 5.15 8.08 25.03
C GLU A 187 5.45 9.55 24.66
N PRO A 188 4.88 10.53 25.38
CA PRO A 188 4.94 11.94 24.99
C PRO A 188 6.31 12.59 25.21
N SER A 189 7.21 11.93 25.92
CA SER A 189 8.58 12.42 26.18
C SER A 189 9.57 12.09 25.06
N TRP A 190 9.19 11.23 24.11
CA TRP A 190 10.09 10.79 23.04
C TRP A 190 9.93 11.65 21.80
N THR A 191 11.04 11.83 21.08
CA THR A 191 11.04 12.31 19.70
C THR A 191 10.80 11.15 18.73
N ALA A 192 10.44 11.44 17.47
CA ALA A 192 10.38 10.41 16.43
C ALA A 192 11.72 9.66 16.23
N ALA A 193 12.85 10.32 16.50
CA ALA A 193 14.16 9.68 16.45
C ALA A 193 14.34 8.67 17.59
N ASP A 194 13.95 9.03 18.82
CA ASP A 194 13.98 8.12 19.97
C ASP A 194 13.07 6.92 19.73
N PHE A 195 11.85 7.16 19.22
CA PHE A 195 10.91 6.08 18.87
C PHE A 195 11.51 5.11 17.85
N ARG A 196 12.10 5.62 16.77
CA ARG A 196 12.70 4.77 15.73
C ARG A 196 13.86 3.93 16.27
N GLU A 197 14.71 4.51 17.11
CA GLU A 197 15.85 3.80 17.70
C GLU A 197 15.39 2.75 18.72
N ASN A 198 14.44 3.08 19.59
CA ASN A 198 13.86 2.12 20.53
C ASN A 198 13.17 0.97 19.80
N LEU A 199 12.42 1.26 18.74
CA LEU A 199 11.77 0.22 17.91
C LEU A 199 12.82 -0.66 17.23
N ARG A 200 13.88 -0.08 16.66
CA ARG A 200 14.99 -0.82 16.06
C ARG A 200 15.61 -1.78 17.07
N GLN A 201 15.92 -1.27 18.26
CA GLN A 201 16.51 -2.08 19.34
C GLN A 201 15.58 -3.19 19.82
N ALA A 202 14.28 -2.93 19.97
CA ALA A 202 13.32 -3.95 20.37
C ALA A 202 13.16 -5.05 19.33
N VAL A 203 13.13 -4.70 18.04
CA VAL A 203 13.16 -5.71 16.98
C VAL A 203 14.47 -6.51 17.05
N TYR A 204 15.60 -5.87 17.31
CA TYR A 204 16.90 -6.52 17.51
C TYR A 204 16.90 -7.51 18.67
N ASP A 205 16.28 -7.19 19.79
CA ASP A 205 16.23 -8.08 20.94
C ASP A 205 15.33 -9.31 20.69
N LEU A 206 14.32 -9.15 19.82
CA LEU A 206 13.37 -10.22 19.50
C LEU A 206 13.91 -11.25 18.51
N THR A 207 14.99 -10.94 17.77
CA THR A 207 15.47 -11.82 16.69
C THR A 207 16.99 -11.76 16.51
N SER A 208 17.61 -12.74 15.86
CA SER A 208 19.04 -12.67 15.55
C SER A 208 19.29 -11.81 14.30
N PHE A 209 20.09 -10.76 14.44
CA PHE A 209 20.38 -9.81 13.37
C PHE A 209 21.83 -9.83 12.88
N GLN A 210 21.97 -9.61 11.57
CA GLN A 210 23.21 -9.21 10.93
C GLN A 210 22.97 -7.92 10.16
N GLU A 211 23.78 -6.90 10.43
CA GLU A 211 23.71 -5.65 9.67
C GLU A 211 24.38 -5.83 8.31
N TYR A 212 23.73 -5.29 7.28
CA TYR A 212 24.22 -5.26 5.92
C TYR A 212 24.22 -3.83 5.40
N HIS A 213 25.39 -3.37 4.95
CA HIS A 213 25.56 -2.06 4.33
C HIS A 213 25.76 -2.24 2.82
N LEU A 214 24.95 -1.54 2.05
CA LEU A 214 25.09 -1.48 0.60
C LEU A 214 26.46 -0.94 0.22
N THR A 215 27.12 -1.62 -0.72
CA THR A 215 28.31 -1.13 -1.41
C THR A 215 28.00 0.12 -2.25
N ALA A 216 29.03 0.85 -2.68
CA ALA A 216 28.85 2.05 -3.51
C ALA A 216 28.11 1.76 -4.82
N ASP A 217 28.39 0.61 -5.45
CA ASP A 217 27.74 0.20 -6.70
C ASP A 217 26.25 -0.12 -6.49
N GLU A 218 25.92 -0.77 -5.37
CA GLU A 218 24.53 -1.06 -5.01
C GLU A 218 23.77 0.22 -4.66
N GLN A 219 24.40 1.16 -3.94
CA GLN A 219 23.81 2.48 -3.68
C GLN A 219 23.52 3.23 -4.98
N ALA A 220 24.44 3.19 -5.94
CA ALA A 220 24.25 3.78 -7.27
C ALA A 220 23.10 3.11 -8.02
N ARG A 221 23.01 1.78 -7.98
CA ARG A 221 21.93 1.01 -8.61
C ARG A 221 20.56 1.30 -7.99
N VAL A 222 20.48 1.37 -6.66
CA VAL A 222 19.27 1.76 -5.93
C VAL A 222 18.81 3.17 -6.31
N ALA A 223 19.74 4.12 -6.41
CA ALA A 223 19.43 5.48 -6.84
C ALA A 223 18.91 5.52 -8.29
N GLU A 224 19.52 4.73 -9.19
CA GLU A 224 19.08 4.59 -10.57
C GLU A 224 17.63 4.05 -10.65
N ILE A 225 17.33 2.96 -9.95
CA ILE A 225 15.98 2.38 -9.87
C ILE A 225 14.98 3.41 -9.33
N GLY A 226 15.37 4.12 -8.26
CA GLY A 226 14.55 5.18 -7.67
C GLY A 226 14.16 6.25 -8.68
N GLN A 227 15.13 6.74 -9.47
CA GLN A 227 14.88 7.79 -10.47
C GLN A 227 14.12 7.28 -11.70
N GLN A 228 14.51 6.13 -12.25
CA GLN A 228 13.92 5.61 -13.48
C GLN A 228 12.49 5.10 -13.28
N ARG A 229 12.13 4.71 -12.06
CA ARG A 229 10.86 4.04 -11.80
C ARG A 229 9.98 4.79 -10.82
N PHE A 230 10.47 5.05 -9.61
CA PHE A 230 9.64 5.61 -8.54
C PHE A 230 9.46 7.12 -8.64
N ALA A 231 10.38 7.82 -9.29
CA ALA A 231 10.26 9.23 -9.64
C ALA A 231 9.60 9.47 -11.01
N ASP A 232 9.36 8.43 -11.82
CA ASP A 232 8.73 8.57 -13.14
C ASP A 232 7.26 9.00 -12.99
N PRO A 233 6.86 10.17 -13.52
CA PRO A 233 5.47 10.62 -13.51
C PRO A 233 4.49 9.60 -14.12
N LYS A 234 4.91 8.82 -15.13
CA LYS A 234 4.05 7.79 -15.73
C LYS A 234 3.73 6.68 -14.74
N PHE A 235 4.69 6.30 -13.90
CA PHE A 235 4.46 5.33 -12.83
C PHE A 235 3.63 5.93 -11.70
N ILE A 236 3.95 7.14 -11.26
CA ILE A 236 3.26 7.80 -10.14
C ILE A 236 1.77 8.06 -10.47
N TYR A 237 1.49 8.70 -11.60
CA TYR A 237 0.13 9.13 -11.95
C TYR A 237 -0.63 8.08 -12.77
N GLY A 238 0.06 7.12 -13.37
CA GLY A 238 -0.54 6.00 -14.08
C GLY A 238 -1.31 6.39 -15.33
N ARG A 239 -2.10 5.42 -15.84
CA ARG A 239 -3.09 5.66 -16.90
C ARG A 239 -4.37 6.21 -16.28
N GLN A 240 -5.09 7.04 -17.02
CA GLN A 240 -6.45 7.43 -16.66
C GLN A 240 -7.45 6.62 -17.49
N GLY A 241 -8.51 6.15 -16.83
CA GLY A 241 -9.61 5.48 -17.52
C GLY A 241 -10.36 6.45 -18.41
N GLN A 242 -10.52 6.09 -19.68
CA GLN A 242 -11.26 6.89 -20.68
C GLN A 242 -12.67 6.34 -20.94
N GLY A 243 -13.06 5.29 -20.20
CA GLY A 243 -14.36 4.65 -20.34
C GLY A 243 -15.52 5.63 -20.18
N ALA A 244 -16.50 5.55 -21.09
CA ALA A 244 -17.70 6.38 -21.06
C ALA A 244 -18.59 6.11 -19.82
N PHE A 245 -18.52 4.90 -19.27
CA PHE A 245 -19.23 4.45 -18.09
C PHE A 245 -18.26 4.22 -16.93
N GLN A 246 -18.75 4.40 -15.70
CA GLN A 246 -18.01 4.10 -14.50
C GLN A 246 -18.94 3.48 -13.46
N VAL A 247 -18.52 2.33 -12.92
CA VAL A 247 -19.13 1.72 -11.75
C VAL A 247 -18.10 1.68 -10.62
N LYS A 248 -18.55 1.92 -9.38
CA LYS A 248 -17.71 1.78 -8.19
C LYS A 248 -18.49 1.26 -7.01
N ARG A 249 -17.88 0.40 -6.20
CA ARG A 249 -18.49 -0.20 -5.01
C ARG A 249 -17.43 -0.44 -3.94
N TYR A 250 -17.82 -0.20 -2.68
CA TYR A 250 -17.01 -0.58 -1.53
C TYR A 250 -17.42 -1.97 -1.05
N PHE A 251 -16.48 -2.91 -1.05
CA PHE A 251 -16.67 -4.27 -0.56
C PHE A 251 -16.14 -4.36 0.87
N GLN A 252 -16.99 -4.84 1.78
CA GLN A 252 -16.58 -5.04 3.18
C GLN A 252 -15.48 -6.09 3.24
N GLY A 253 -14.33 -5.71 3.80
CA GLY A 253 -13.12 -6.55 3.81
C GLY A 253 -12.24 -6.45 2.55
N GLY A 254 -12.77 -5.96 1.42
CA GLY A 254 -12.01 -5.88 0.15
C GLY A 254 -11.62 -4.48 -0.32
N GLY A 255 -12.27 -3.43 0.20
CA GLY A 255 -11.99 -2.04 -0.20
C GLY A 255 -12.86 -1.54 -1.35
N LEU A 256 -12.57 -0.34 -1.83
CA LEU A 256 -13.21 0.27 -2.99
C LEU A 256 -12.63 -0.35 -4.26
N VAL A 257 -13.52 -0.84 -5.14
CA VAL A 257 -13.20 -1.20 -6.51
C VAL A 257 -14.00 -0.29 -7.45
N LYS A 258 -13.35 0.19 -8.50
CA LYS A 258 -13.90 1.03 -9.57
C LYS A 258 -13.49 0.45 -10.91
N ILE A 259 -14.46 0.28 -11.80
CA ILE A 259 -14.22 -0.09 -13.19
C ILE A 259 -14.80 1.02 -14.07
N ALA A 260 -13.94 1.67 -14.85
CA ALA A 260 -14.37 2.51 -15.97
C ALA A 260 -14.32 1.66 -17.26
N TYR A 261 -15.28 1.84 -18.16
CA TYR A 261 -15.35 1.09 -19.42
C TYR A 261 -16.23 1.81 -20.45
N SER A 262 -16.06 1.45 -21.72
CA SER A 262 -16.90 1.83 -22.86
C SER A 262 -17.58 0.58 -23.42
N ILE A 263 -18.63 0.78 -24.23
CA ILE A 263 -19.26 -0.29 -25.02
C ILE A 263 -19.23 0.14 -26.48
N TYR A 264 -18.56 -0.65 -27.34
CA TYR A 264 -18.57 -0.47 -28.79
C TYR A 264 -19.01 -1.77 -29.46
N HIS A 265 -20.01 -1.70 -30.34
CA HIS A 265 -20.56 -2.88 -31.03
C HIS A 265 -20.92 -4.03 -30.06
N ASP A 266 -21.57 -3.68 -28.94
CA ASP A 266 -21.93 -4.61 -27.86
C ASP A 266 -20.74 -5.33 -27.20
N GLN A 267 -19.53 -4.79 -27.31
CA GLN A 267 -18.32 -5.30 -26.67
C GLN A 267 -17.73 -4.29 -25.70
N LEU A 268 -17.16 -4.78 -24.60
CA LEU A 268 -16.38 -3.97 -23.67
C LEU A 268 -15.14 -3.40 -24.36
N ALA A 269 -14.81 -2.17 -24.03
CA ALA A 269 -13.59 -1.50 -24.47
C ALA A 269 -13.15 -0.47 -23.43
N ASP A 270 -11.92 0.01 -23.54
CA ASP A 270 -11.34 1.02 -22.64
C ASP A 270 -11.51 0.67 -21.16
N VAL A 271 -11.45 -0.63 -20.83
CA VAL A 271 -11.64 -1.11 -19.46
C VAL A 271 -10.48 -0.60 -18.60
N HIS A 272 -10.81 -0.06 -17.43
CA HIS A 272 -9.82 0.43 -16.49
C HIS A 272 -10.20 0.12 -15.04
N LEU A 273 -9.38 -0.69 -14.38
CA LEU A 273 -9.57 -1.15 -13.00
C LEU A 273 -8.77 -0.27 -12.04
N THR A 274 -9.45 0.34 -11.09
CA THR A 274 -8.82 1.16 -10.03
C THR A 274 -9.47 0.92 -8.68
N GLY A 275 -8.79 1.29 -7.60
CA GLY A 275 -9.32 1.12 -6.25
C GLY A 275 -8.26 1.16 -5.17
N ASP A 276 -8.68 0.96 -3.92
CA ASP A 276 -7.79 0.80 -2.77
C ASP A 276 -7.79 -0.65 -2.22
N PHE A 277 -8.12 -1.61 -3.08
CA PHE A 277 -8.08 -3.04 -2.78
C PHE A 277 -6.64 -3.58 -2.73
N PHE A 278 -6.49 -4.77 -2.18
CA PHE A 278 -5.24 -5.54 -2.15
C PHE A 278 -5.30 -6.68 -3.16
N SER A 279 -4.28 -6.79 -4.00
CA SER A 279 -4.13 -7.87 -4.98
C SER A 279 -2.69 -7.89 -5.51
N ASN A 280 -2.28 -9.02 -6.10
CA ASN A 280 -1.08 -9.11 -6.93
C ASN A 280 -1.39 -8.93 -8.42
N LEU A 281 -2.67 -8.91 -8.80
CA LEU A 281 -3.17 -8.80 -10.17
C LEU A 281 -2.42 -7.76 -11.00
N ASP A 282 -2.03 -8.16 -12.21
CA ASP A 282 -1.66 -7.22 -13.26
C ASP A 282 -2.93 -6.58 -13.82
N ALA A 283 -3.20 -5.35 -13.40
CA ALA A 283 -4.39 -4.61 -13.84
C ALA A 283 -4.42 -4.41 -15.36
N VAL A 284 -3.28 -4.24 -16.02
CA VAL A 284 -3.24 -4.05 -17.48
C VAL A 284 -3.65 -5.35 -18.18
N LYS A 285 -3.15 -6.49 -17.72
CA LYS A 285 -3.54 -7.82 -18.23
C LYS A 285 -5.03 -8.08 -18.00
N PHE A 286 -5.53 -7.77 -16.81
CA PHE A 286 -6.95 -7.91 -16.47
C PHE A 286 -7.85 -7.07 -17.39
N GLU A 287 -7.50 -5.80 -17.59
CA GLU A 287 -8.23 -4.88 -18.45
C GLU A 287 -8.27 -5.36 -19.90
N HIS A 288 -7.11 -5.73 -20.47
CA HIS A 288 -7.03 -6.24 -21.84
C HIS A 288 -7.77 -7.58 -22.03
N ALA A 289 -7.87 -8.41 -20.99
CA ALA A 289 -8.64 -9.65 -21.06
C ALA A 289 -10.15 -9.37 -21.20
N LEU A 290 -10.62 -8.25 -20.66
CA LEU A 290 -12.02 -7.82 -20.77
C LEU A 290 -12.31 -7.07 -22.07
N ASP A 291 -11.36 -6.29 -22.59
CA ASP A 291 -11.52 -5.60 -23.87
C ASP A 291 -11.86 -6.59 -25.00
N GLY A 292 -12.86 -6.24 -25.82
CA GLY A 292 -13.39 -7.07 -26.91
C GLY A 292 -14.34 -8.19 -26.46
N THR A 293 -14.55 -8.37 -25.15
CA THR A 293 -15.56 -9.31 -24.65
C THR A 293 -16.96 -8.73 -24.87
N ASP A 294 -17.84 -9.48 -25.55
CA ASP A 294 -19.26 -9.10 -25.66
C ASP A 294 -19.82 -8.76 -24.26
N TYR A 295 -20.51 -7.62 -24.16
CA TYR A 295 -21.13 -7.11 -22.93
C TYR A 295 -22.36 -7.95 -22.54
N ASP A 296 -22.07 -9.19 -22.20
CA ASP A 296 -22.97 -10.24 -21.76
C ASP A 296 -22.48 -10.77 -20.42
N ARG A 297 -23.42 -10.90 -19.46
CA ARG A 297 -23.11 -11.27 -18.07
C ARG A 297 -22.33 -12.57 -17.98
N ARG A 298 -22.67 -13.58 -18.79
CA ARG A 298 -22.01 -14.89 -18.74
C ARG A 298 -20.59 -14.81 -19.29
N ARG A 299 -20.39 -14.13 -20.43
CA ARG A 299 -19.06 -13.99 -21.04
C ARG A 299 -18.10 -13.20 -20.16
N VAL A 300 -18.54 -12.04 -19.66
CA VAL A 300 -17.75 -11.23 -18.73
C VAL A 300 -17.44 -11.99 -17.45
N SER A 301 -18.40 -12.76 -16.92
CA SER A 301 -18.18 -13.59 -15.73
C SER A 301 -17.09 -14.63 -15.90
N ASN A 302 -17.02 -15.31 -17.05
CA ASN A 302 -15.97 -16.28 -17.32
C ASN A 302 -14.59 -15.61 -17.30
N VAL A 303 -14.42 -14.49 -18.00
CA VAL A 303 -13.15 -13.76 -18.05
C VAL A 303 -12.72 -13.31 -16.65
N ILE A 304 -13.62 -12.70 -15.87
CA ILE A 304 -13.30 -12.22 -14.52
C ILE A 304 -12.90 -13.40 -13.60
N ARG A 305 -13.61 -14.53 -13.68
CA ARG A 305 -13.29 -15.72 -12.87
C ARG A 305 -11.92 -16.27 -13.22
N ASP A 306 -11.57 -16.36 -14.50
CA ASP A 306 -10.27 -16.85 -14.94
C ASP A 306 -9.14 -15.93 -14.44
N GLN A 307 -9.31 -14.61 -14.54
CA GLN A 307 -8.30 -13.67 -14.04
C GLN A 307 -8.14 -13.71 -12.51
N LEU A 308 -9.25 -13.77 -11.76
CA LEU A 308 -9.20 -13.81 -10.29
C LEU A 308 -8.77 -15.18 -9.72
N ALA A 309 -8.84 -16.25 -10.51
CA ALA A 309 -8.30 -17.55 -10.14
C ALA A 309 -6.76 -17.55 -10.14
N GLU A 310 -6.13 -16.77 -11.03
CA GLU A 310 -4.69 -16.57 -11.05
C GLU A 310 -4.25 -15.59 -9.96
N ASP A 311 -4.86 -14.39 -9.93
CA ASP A 311 -4.50 -13.31 -9.02
C ASP A 311 -5.74 -12.73 -8.34
N PRO A 312 -6.11 -13.20 -7.13
CA PRO A 312 -7.33 -12.78 -6.47
C PRO A 312 -7.24 -11.32 -5.97
N ILE A 313 -8.41 -10.68 -5.88
CA ILE A 313 -8.59 -9.46 -5.10
C ILE A 313 -9.04 -9.86 -3.70
N LEU A 314 -8.27 -9.48 -2.68
CA LEU A 314 -8.56 -9.87 -1.30
C LEU A 314 -9.94 -9.36 -0.90
N GLY A 315 -10.81 -10.24 -0.41
CA GLY A 315 -12.15 -9.89 0.08
C GLY A 315 -13.16 -9.49 -1.00
N VAL A 316 -12.88 -9.76 -2.29
CA VAL A 316 -13.81 -9.52 -3.40
C VAL A 316 -13.86 -10.74 -4.31
N ASP A 317 -15.05 -11.32 -4.48
CA ASP A 317 -15.24 -12.46 -5.39
C ASP A 317 -15.62 -12.03 -6.82
N ALA A 318 -15.52 -12.96 -7.77
CA ALA A 318 -15.81 -12.69 -9.17
C ALA A 318 -17.27 -12.28 -9.41
N ASP A 319 -18.22 -12.90 -8.71
CA ASP A 319 -19.64 -12.62 -8.89
C ASP A 319 -19.98 -11.21 -8.39
N GLN A 320 -19.33 -10.76 -7.32
CA GLN A 320 -19.39 -9.39 -6.81
C GLN A 320 -18.92 -8.36 -7.85
N LEU A 321 -17.82 -8.62 -8.56
CA LEU A 321 -17.34 -7.74 -9.63
C LEU A 321 -18.29 -7.75 -10.84
N VAL A 322 -18.79 -8.92 -11.25
CA VAL A 322 -19.77 -9.03 -12.34
C VAL A 322 -21.05 -8.28 -11.99
N ASN A 323 -21.58 -8.48 -10.80
CA ASN A 323 -22.77 -7.78 -10.33
C ASN A 323 -22.55 -6.26 -10.31
N MET A 324 -21.35 -5.77 -10.00
CA MET A 324 -21.03 -4.35 -10.06
C MET A 324 -21.15 -3.78 -11.49
N LEU A 325 -20.89 -4.57 -12.54
CA LEU A 325 -20.97 -4.14 -13.94
C LEU A 325 -22.37 -4.19 -14.55
N PHE A 326 -23.26 -5.06 -14.04
CA PHE A 326 -24.59 -5.30 -14.62
C PHE A 326 -25.75 -4.88 -13.72
N ASP A 327 -25.55 -4.82 -12.40
CA ASP A 327 -26.61 -4.46 -11.46
C ASP A 327 -26.45 -2.99 -11.07
N HIS A 328 -27.09 -2.13 -11.85
CA HIS A 328 -27.27 -0.73 -11.50
C HIS A 328 -28.12 -0.66 -10.22
N VAL A 329 -27.53 -0.14 -9.14
CA VAL A 329 -28.27 0.26 -7.92
C VAL A 329 -28.61 1.73 -8.03
#